data_AF-A0A508AQK5-F1
#
_entry.id   AF-A0A508AQK5-F1
#
_cell.length_a   1.000
_cell.length_b   1.000
_cell.length_c   1.000
_cell.angle_alpha   90.00
_cell.angle_beta   90.00
_cell.angle_gamma   90.00
#
_symmetry.space_group_name_H-M   'P 1'
#
loop_
_entity.id
_entity.type
_entity.pdbx_description
1 polymer ?
#
loop_
_entity_poly.entity_id
_entity_poly.type
_entity_poly.pdbx_seq_one_letter_code
_entity_poly.pdbx_strand_id
1 'polypeptide(L)'
;MTTLQSLSPLQRRALLAALASPSHSFTRQRAGYVAAGAYPKANRSQALQVETFTKRLMLMLEREYLVESDQPGFPTRFALTSKGLQLAQAIAEAAKGPRAGAA
;
A
#
# COMPACT_ATOMS: atom_id res chain seq x y z
N MET A 1 2.02 -12.83 -15.47
CA MET A 1 2.50 -11.47 -15.17
C MET A 1 1.35 -10.71 -14.51
N THR A 2 1.53 -10.13 -13.32
CA THR A 2 0.50 -9.29 -12.67
C THR A 2 0.34 -7.99 -13.45
N THR A 3 -0.89 -7.65 -13.83
CA THR A 3 -1.24 -6.39 -14.50
C THR A 3 -2.19 -5.57 -13.62
N LEU A 4 -2.40 -4.29 -13.95
CA LEU A 4 -3.33 -3.41 -13.21
C LEU A 4 -4.73 -4.01 -13.08
N GLN A 5 -5.21 -4.66 -14.15
CA GLN A 5 -6.55 -5.24 -14.23
C GLN A 5 -6.70 -6.50 -13.37
N SER A 6 -5.63 -7.25 -13.12
CA SER A 6 -5.66 -8.47 -12.31
C SER A 6 -5.63 -8.21 -10.80
N LEU A 7 -5.32 -6.99 -10.36
CA LEU A 7 -5.26 -6.64 -8.95
C LEU A 7 -6.67 -6.46 -8.38
N SER A 8 -6.93 -7.12 -7.26
CA SER A 8 -8.15 -6.92 -6.48
C SER A 8 -8.23 -5.48 -5.92
N PRO A 9 -9.43 -4.96 -5.63
CA PRO A 9 -9.59 -3.63 -5.06
C PRO A 9 -8.76 -3.40 -3.77
N LEU A 10 -8.65 -4.44 -2.93
CA LEU A 10 -7.92 -4.36 -1.66
C LEU A 10 -6.39 -4.30 -1.88
N GLN A 11 -5.88 -5.02 -2.89
CA GLN A 11 -4.46 -4.92 -3.28
C GLN A 11 -4.14 -3.54 -3.85
N ARG A 12 -5.04 -2.97 -4.68
CA ARG A 12 -4.87 -1.60 -5.21
C ARG A 12 -4.80 -0.57 -4.09
N ARG A 13 -5.70 -0.65 -3.12
CA ARG A 13 -5.70 0.24 -1.94
C ARG A 13 -4.41 0.13 -1.14
N ALA A 14 -3.92 -1.09 -0.90
CA ALA A 14 -2.65 -1.30 -0.22
C ALA A 14 -1.48 -0.66 -0.98
N LEU A 15 -1.36 -0.91 -2.28
CA LEU A 15 -0.29 -0.32 -3.10
C LEU A 15 -0.31 1.21 -3.08
N LEU A 16 -1.50 1.82 -3.17
CA LEU A 16 -1.65 3.28 -3.06
C LEU A 16 -1.30 3.80 -1.66
N ALA A 17 -1.69 3.09 -0.61
CA ALA A 17 -1.36 3.46 0.77
C ALA A 17 0.16 3.42 1.01
N ALA A 18 0.85 2.38 0.53
CA ALA A 18 2.30 2.32 0.57
C ALA A 18 2.94 3.41 -0.30
N LEU A 19 2.43 3.67 -1.51
CA LEU A 19 2.96 4.75 -2.35
C LEU A 19 2.87 6.13 -1.66
N ALA A 20 1.80 6.38 -0.92
CA ALA A 20 1.63 7.62 -0.15
C ALA A 20 2.56 7.71 1.08
N SER A 21 3.16 6.59 1.52
CA SER A 21 4.11 6.59 2.64
C SER A 21 5.49 7.10 2.23
N PRO A 22 6.22 7.85 3.10
CA PRO A 22 7.54 8.39 2.77
C PRO A 22 8.60 7.33 2.45
N SER A 23 8.44 6.12 2.98
CA SER A 23 9.39 5.02 2.80
C SER A 23 8.84 3.91 1.91
N HIS A 24 7.72 4.15 1.23
CA HIS A 24 7.07 3.20 0.33
C HIS A 24 6.92 1.79 0.93
N SER A 25 6.56 1.72 2.21
CA SER A 25 6.58 0.47 2.97
C SER A 25 5.44 0.39 3.97
N PHE A 26 5.21 -0.82 4.47
CA PHE A 26 4.30 -1.11 5.56
C PHE A 26 5.09 -1.54 6.79
N THR A 27 4.61 -1.12 7.96
CA THR A 27 5.12 -1.53 9.27
C THR A 27 4.07 -2.36 10.00
N ARG A 28 4.53 -3.42 10.67
CA ARG A 28 3.67 -4.24 11.52
C ARG A 28 3.21 -3.47 12.74
N GLN A 29 1.92 -3.54 13.02
CA GLN A 29 1.25 -3.06 14.22
C GLN A 29 0.39 -4.16 14.83
N ARG A 30 -0.18 -3.91 16.02
CA ARG A 30 -1.01 -4.90 16.75
C ARG A 30 -2.16 -5.45 15.91
N ALA A 31 -2.81 -4.61 15.11
CA ALA A 31 -3.98 -4.99 14.31
C ALA A 31 -3.63 -5.52 12.90
N GLY A 32 -2.37 -5.43 12.45
CA GLY A 32 -1.98 -5.80 11.09
C GLY A 32 -0.81 -4.99 10.57
N TYR A 33 -0.83 -4.64 9.29
CA TYR A 33 0.19 -3.85 8.62
C TYR A 33 -0.38 -2.51 8.19
N VAL A 34 0.36 -1.46 8.47
CA VAL A 34 -0.03 -0.08 8.20
C VAL A 34 1.06 0.58 7.38
N ALA A 35 0.68 1.45 6.44
CA ALA A 35 1.65 2.23 5.68
C ALA A 35 2.57 3.04 6.61
N ALA A 36 3.88 2.96 6.40
CA ALA A 36 4.87 3.54 7.29
C ALA A 36 4.67 5.05 7.43
N GLY A 37 4.67 5.57 8.66
CA GLY A 37 4.42 7.00 8.89
C GLY A 37 2.95 7.41 8.92
N ALA A 38 2.00 6.50 8.63
CA ALA A 38 0.57 6.71 8.85
C ALA A 38 0.21 6.52 10.34
N TYR A 39 0.92 7.18 11.24
CA TYR A 39 0.59 7.20 12.65
C TYR A 39 -0.41 8.33 12.90
N PRO A 40 -1.51 8.09 13.65
CA PRO A 40 -2.33 9.18 14.11
C PRO A 40 -1.46 10.03 15.03
N LYS A 41 -1.10 11.25 14.60
CA LYS A 41 -0.44 12.21 15.49
C LYS A 41 -1.42 12.46 16.64
N ALA A 42 -1.03 12.08 17.85
CA ALA A 42 -1.85 12.17 19.07
C ALA A 42 -2.41 13.57 19.37
N ASN A 43 -1.92 14.62 18.70
CA ASN A 43 -2.29 16.02 18.92
C ASN A 43 -3.26 16.62 17.88
N ARG A 44 -3.90 15.82 17.01
CA ARG A 44 -4.96 16.33 16.12
C ARG A 44 -6.29 15.66 16.45
N SER A 45 -7.28 16.46 16.83
CA SER A 45 -8.67 16.08 17.11
C SER A 45 -9.44 15.51 15.91
N GLN A 46 -8.76 15.09 14.84
CA GLN A 46 -9.33 14.36 13.73
C GLN A 46 -8.89 12.91 13.85
N ALA A 47 -9.85 12.00 13.98
CA ALA A 47 -9.63 10.58 13.88
C ALA A 47 -9.01 10.27 12.51
N LEU A 48 -7.67 10.17 12.47
CA LEU A 48 -6.97 9.73 11.28
C LEU A 48 -7.36 8.26 11.08
N GLN A 49 -8.26 7.99 10.13
CA GLN A 49 -8.59 6.61 9.76
C GLN A 49 -7.37 6.01 9.09
N VAL A 50 -6.59 5.25 9.86
CA VAL A 50 -5.42 4.54 9.39
C VAL A 50 -5.87 3.20 8.84
N GLU A 51 -5.79 3.04 7.52
CA GLU A 51 -6.14 1.78 6.88
C GLU A 51 -5.14 0.68 7.28
N THR A 52 -5.67 -0.43 7.79
CA THR A 52 -4.88 -1.57 8.26
C THR A 52 -5.10 -2.76 7.33
N PHE A 53 -4.01 -3.39 6.92
CA PHE A 53 -4.01 -4.53 6.01
C PHE A 53 -3.58 -5.80 6.73
N THR A 54 -4.15 -6.94 6.36
CA THR A 54 -3.85 -8.22 7.01
C THR A 54 -2.53 -8.82 6.54
N LYS A 55 -1.93 -9.71 7.35
CA LYS A 55 -0.74 -10.48 6.94
C LYS A 55 -0.98 -11.25 5.64
N ARG A 56 -2.17 -11.84 5.49
CA ARG A 56 -2.55 -12.59 4.29
C ARG A 56 -2.46 -11.73 3.03
N LEU A 57 -2.91 -10.48 3.09
CA LEU A 57 -2.78 -9.55 1.96
C LEU A 57 -1.30 -9.29 1.62
N MET A 58 -0.48 -8.98 2.62
CA MET A 58 0.95 -8.70 2.40
C MET A 58 1.66 -9.89 1.76
N LEU A 59 1.38 -11.11 2.23
CA LEU A 59 1.94 -12.33 1.63
C LEU A 59 1.46 -12.57 0.19
N MET A 60 0.22 -12.19 -0.14
CA MET A 60 -0.24 -12.25 -1.54
C MET A 60 0.53 -11.26 -2.42
N LEU A 61 0.74 -10.02 -1.95
CA LEU A 61 1.54 -9.03 -2.67
C LEU A 61 3.00 -9.46 -2.82
N GLU A 62 3.57 -10.10 -1.79
CA GLU A 62 4.93 -10.63 -1.80
C GLU A 62 5.08 -11.77 -2.81
N ARG A 63 4.12 -12.71 -2.84
CA ARG A 63 4.07 -13.79 -3.84
C ARG A 63 4.02 -13.27 -5.28
N GLU A 64 3.45 -12.08 -5.48
CA GLU A 64 3.40 -11.40 -6.78
C GLU A 64 4.63 -10.51 -7.06
N TYR A 65 5.61 -10.51 -6.17
CA TYR A 65 6.84 -9.70 -6.21
C TYR A 65 6.56 -8.19 -6.22
N LEU A 66 5.47 -7.75 -5.58
CA LEU A 66 5.09 -6.35 -5.48
C LEU A 66 5.63 -5.70 -4.21
N VAL A 67 5.79 -6.51 -3.17
CA VAL A 67 6.45 -6.13 -1.92
C VAL A 67 7.50 -7.17 -1.56
N GLU A 68 8.44 -6.79 -0.72
CA GLU A 68 9.47 -7.66 -0.16
C GLU A 68 9.48 -7.51 1.35
N SER A 69 9.54 -8.63 2.07
CA SER A 69 9.68 -8.64 3.52
C SER A 69 11.12 -8.45 3.97
N ASP A 70 11.29 -7.86 5.15
CA ASP A 70 12.59 -7.68 5.79
C ASP A 70 13.15 -8.98 6.39
N GLN A 71 12.28 -9.85 6.90
CA GLN A 71 12.66 -11.09 7.56
C GLN A 71 11.79 -12.26 7.12
N PRO A 72 12.41 -13.41 6.76
CA PRO A 72 11.66 -14.62 6.46
C PRO A 72 10.96 -15.15 7.72
N GLY A 73 9.66 -15.43 7.63
CA GLY A 73 8.85 -16.04 8.70
C GLY A 73 8.13 -15.05 9.62
N PHE A 74 8.84 -14.03 10.11
CA PHE A 74 8.29 -12.98 10.98
C PHE A 74 8.49 -11.57 10.41
N PRO A 75 7.87 -11.26 9.27
CA PRO A 75 8.03 -9.96 8.64
C PRO A 75 7.57 -8.85 9.57
N THR A 76 8.46 -7.90 9.85
CA THR A 76 8.12 -6.69 10.62
C THR A 76 7.83 -5.53 9.68
N ARG A 77 8.33 -5.61 8.46
CA ARG A 77 8.20 -4.60 7.42
C ARG A 77 8.02 -5.25 6.04
N PHE A 78 7.20 -4.60 5.21
CA PHE A 78 7.08 -4.92 3.78
C PHE A 78 7.40 -3.67 2.97
N ALA A 79 8.42 -3.68 2.12
CA ALA A 79 8.73 -2.56 1.24
C ALA A 79 8.22 -2.81 -0.19
N LEU A 80 7.75 -1.78 -0.89
CA LEU A 80 7.43 -1.90 -2.30
C LEU A 80 8.72 -2.19 -3.09
N THR A 81 8.64 -3.19 -3.98
CA THR A 81 9.69 -3.45 -4.97
C THR A 81 9.62 -2.42 -6.10
N SER A 82 10.61 -2.37 -6.98
CA SER A 82 10.55 -1.52 -8.19
C SER A 82 9.30 -1.80 -9.03
N LYS A 83 8.90 -3.07 -9.15
CA LYS A 83 7.67 -3.48 -9.84
C LYS A 83 6.42 -3.00 -9.10
N GLY A 84 6.39 -3.14 -7.77
CA GLY A 84 5.30 -2.65 -6.93
C GLY A 84 5.11 -1.13 -7.04
N LEU A 85 6.21 -0.38 -7.07
CA LEU A 85 6.21 1.08 -7.25
C LEU A 85 5.64 1.47 -8.61
N GLN A 86 6.11 0.87 -9.70
CA GLN A 86 5.61 1.15 -11.04
C GLN A 86 4.10 0.89 -11.15
N LEU A 87 3.63 -0.24 -10.62
CA LEU A 87 2.19 -0.53 -10.61
C LEU A 87 1.42 0.45 -9.74
N ALA A 88 1.91 0.78 -8.54
CA ALA A 88 1.24 1.75 -7.67
C ALA A 88 1.13 3.14 -8.33
N GLN A 89 2.19 3.59 -9.00
CA GLN A 89 2.20 4.83 -9.76
C GLN A 89 1.19 4.79 -10.92
N ALA A 90 1.17 3.70 -11.69
CA ALA A 90 0.22 3.54 -12.78
C ALA A 90 -1.24 3.47 -12.28
N ILE A 91 -1.50 2.90 -11.09
CA ILE A 91 -2.83 2.99 -10.44
C ILE A 91 -3.17 4.44 -10.10
N ALA A 92 -2.22 5.18 -9.51
CA ALA A 92 -2.43 6.57 -9.11
C ALA A 92 -2.65 7.48 -10.31
N GLU A 93 -1.97 7.23 -11.43
CA GLU A 93 -2.15 7.95 -12.70
C GLU A 93 -3.48 7.60 -13.37
N ALA A 94 -3.84 6.31 -13.42
CA ALA A 94 -5.13 5.88 -13.94
C ALA A 94 -6.31 6.48 -13.14
N ALA A 95 -6.15 6.65 -11.82
CA ALA A 95 -7.12 7.33 -10.97
C ALA A 95 -7.21 8.85 -11.23
N LYS A 96 -6.18 9.45 -11.84
CA LYS A 96 -6.13 10.88 -12.22
C LYS A 96 -6.57 11.14 -13.67
N GLY A 97 -7.21 10.18 -14.35
CA GLY A 97 -7.73 10.33 -15.73
C GLY A 97 -8.47 11.66 -15.97
N PRO A 98 -8.57 12.11 -17.25
CA PRO A 98 -8.82 13.50 -17.61
C PRO A 98 -10.05 14.02 -16.86
N ARG A 99 -9.91 15.16 -16.17
CA ARG A 99 -11.01 15.82 -15.47
C ARG A 99 -12.30 15.75 -16.28
N ALA A 100 -13.25 14.94 -15.82
CA ALA A 100 -14.64 15.13 -16.12
C ALA A 100 -15.03 16.48 -15.50
N GLY A 101 -15.10 17.52 -16.32
CA GLY A 101 -15.41 18.89 -15.91
C GLY A 101 -14.81 19.98 -16.80
N ALA A 102 -14.88 19.80 -18.11
CA ALA A 102 -14.85 20.89 -19.09
C ALA A 102 -16.14 20.77 -19.90
N ALA A 103 -17.21 21.39 -19.41
CA ALA A 103 -18.46 21.64 -20.11
C ALA A 103 -19.11 22.85 -19.47
#